data_AF-A0A178VY76-F1
#
_entry.id   AF-A0A178VY76-F1
#
_cell.length_a   1.000
_cell.length_b   1.000
_cell.length_c   1.000
_cell.angle_alpha   90.00
_cell.angle_beta   90.00
_cell.angle_gamma   90.00
#
_symmetry.space_group_name_H-M   'P 1'
#
loop_
_entity.id
_entity.type
_entity.pdbx_description
1 polymer ?
#
loop_
_entity_poly.entity_id
_entity_poly.type
_entity_poly.pdbx_seq_one_letter_code
_entity_poly.pdbx_strand_id
1 'polypeptide(L)'
;MMGSKLMKYYQQEASKLRRQIRDIQNLNRHILGESLGSLNFKELKNLESRLEKGISRVRSKKHEMLVAEIEYMQKRVKVKPIFLHK
;
A
#
# COMPACT_ATOMS: atom_id res chain seq x y z
N MET A 1 -14.04 25.02 36.58
CA MET A 1 -12.99 23.96 36.60
C MET A 1 -13.19 22.86 35.55
N MET A 2 -14.40 22.36 35.29
CA MET A 2 -14.65 21.26 34.34
C MET A 2 -14.22 21.54 32.88
N GLY A 3 -14.50 22.74 32.35
CA GLY A 3 -14.11 23.14 30.98
C GLY A 3 -12.59 23.13 30.72
N SER A 4 -11.78 23.47 31.73
CA SER A 4 -10.32 23.43 31.62
C SER A 4 -9.77 22.00 31.51
N LYS A 5 -10.45 21.02 32.10
CA LYS A 5 -10.05 19.60 32.07
C LYS A 5 -10.38 18.99 30.71
N LEU A 6 -11.54 19.33 30.15
CA LEU A 6 -11.96 18.91 28.81
C LEU A 6 -11.04 19.49 27.73
N MET A 7 -10.68 20.77 27.84
CA MET A 7 -9.73 21.41 26.93
C MET A 7 -8.36 20.74 26.95
N LYS A 8 -7.83 20.45 28.15
CA LYS A 8 -6.55 19.71 28.31
C LYS A 8 -6.61 18.30 27.70
N TYR A 9 -7.73 17.59 27.89
CA TYR A 9 -7.94 16.28 27.30
C TYR A 9 -7.87 16.32 25.77
N TYR A 10 -8.65 17.19 25.13
CA TYR A 10 -8.63 17.31 23.67
C TYR A 10 -7.30 17.82 23.12
N GLN A 11 -6.60 18.70 23.84
CA GLN A 11 -5.26 19.12 23.47
C GLN A 11 -4.26 17.94 23.47
N GLN A 12 -4.37 17.04 24.44
CA GLN A 12 -3.55 15.85 24.53
C GLN A 12 -3.88 14.85 23.40
N GLU A 13 -5.16 14.59 23.15
CA GLU A 13 -5.59 13.72 22.05
C GLU A 13 -5.16 14.26 20.68
N ALA A 14 -5.34 15.56 20.45
CA ALA A 14 -4.87 16.21 19.22
C ALA A 14 -3.34 16.10 19.06
N SER A 15 -2.59 16.15 20.16
CA SER A 15 -1.13 16.01 20.14
C SER A 15 -0.69 14.57 19.83
N LYS A 16 -1.42 13.57 20.34
CA LYS A 16 -1.20 12.16 19.98
C LYS A 16 -1.47 11.91 18.51
N LEU A 17 -2.59 12.39 17.97
CA LEU A 17 -2.95 12.25 16.56
C LEU A 17 -1.92 12.93 15.65
N ARG A 18 -1.49 14.16 16.00
CA ARG A 18 -0.41 14.85 15.26
C ARG A 18 0.88 14.06 15.22
N ARG A 19 1.24 13.36 16.31
CA ARG A 19 2.42 12.49 16.34
C ARG A 19 2.24 11.29 15.40
N GLN A 20 1.10 10.61 15.47
CA GLN A 20 0.80 9.48 14.59
C GLN A 20 0.84 9.87 13.10
N ILE A 21 0.30 11.03 12.75
CA ILE A 21 0.36 11.55 11.38
C ILE A 21 1.82 11.71 10.92
N ARG A 22 2.67 12.33 11.75
CA ARG A 22 4.09 12.51 11.43
C ARG A 22 4.82 11.17 11.28
N ASP A 23 4.53 10.21 12.14
CA ASP A 23 5.14 8.88 12.10
C ASP A 23 4.76 8.15 10.80
N ILE A 24 3.48 8.23 10.39
CA ILE A 24 3.01 7.67 9.11
C ILE A 24 3.67 8.39 7.91
N GLN A 25 3.78 9.72 7.95
CA GLN A 25 4.44 10.48 6.88
C GLN A 25 5.92 10.14 6.74
N ASN A 26 6.64 9.97 7.86
CA ASN A 26 8.02 9.50 7.87
C ASN A 26 8.13 8.11 7.24
N LEU A 27 7.28 7.18 7.67
CA LEU A 27 7.25 5.82 7.14
C LEU A 27 7.00 5.81 5.62
N ASN A 28 6.09 6.66 5.12
CA ASN A 28 5.83 6.77 3.68
C ASN A 28 7.06 7.26 2.91
N ARG A 29 7.77 8.28 3.43
CA ARG A 29 9.04 8.73 2.82
C ARG A 29 10.05 7.60 2.74
N HIS A 30 10.23 6.84 3.83
CA HIS A 30 11.14 5.70 3.85
C HIS A 30 10.75 4.63 2.81
N ILE A 31 9.47 4.30 2.71
CA ILE A 31 8.94 3.35 1.70
C ILE A 31 9.21 3.84 0.27
N LEU A 32 9.21 5.15 0.03
CA LEU A 32 9.55 5.77 -1.25
C LEU A 32 11.07 5.88 -1.50
N GLY A 33 11.91 5.42 -0.56
CA GLY A 33 13.37 5.51 -0.66
C GLY A 33 13.94 6.88 -0.26
N GLU A 34 13.14 7.73 0.38
CA GLU A 34 13.54 9.06 0.83
C GLU A 34 13.94 9.06 2.31
N SER A 35 14.74 10.05 2.71
CA SER A 35 15.16 10.26 4.11
C SER A 35 15.76 9.02 4.81
N LEU A 36 16.38 8.12 4.06
CA LEU A 36 16.92 6.85 4.58
C LEU A 36 18.08 7.03 5.57
N GLY A 37 18.78 8.16 5.52
CA GLY A 37 19.89 8.46 6.45
C GLY A 37 19.47 8.56 7.92
N SER A 38 18.16 8.66 8.22
CA SER A 38 17.65 8.61 9.60
C SER A 38 17.49 7.19 10.15
N LEU A 39 17.65 6.16 9.31
CA LEU A 39 17.45 4.77 9.68
C LEU A 39 18.78 4.08 9.98
N ASN A 40 18.80 3.25 11.02
CA ASN A 40 19.94 2.37 11.28
C ASN A 40 19.89 1.12 10.40
N PHE A 41 20.98 0.35 10.41
CA PHE A 41 21.12 -0.87 9.59
C PHE A 41 19.97 -1.88 9.78
N LYS A 42 19.52 -2.11 11.02
CA LYS A 42 18.43 -3.04 11.31
C LYS A 42 17.11 -2.54 10.74
N GLU A 43 16.85 -1.24 10.84
CA GLU A 43 15.65 -0.60 10.28
C GLU A 43 15.64 -0.64 8.76
N LEU A 44 16.78 -0.37 8.11
CA LEU A 44 16.94 -0.50 6.66
C LEU A 44 16.67 -1.93 6.17
N LYS A 45 17.27 -2.93 6.81
CA LYS A 45 17.03 -4.34 6.46
C LYS A 45 15.55 -4.73 6.61
N ASN A 46 14.88 -4.22 7.65
CA ASN A 46 13.45 -4.44 7.83
C ASN A 46 12.61 -3.75 6.75
N LEU A 47 12.99 -2.53 6.35
CA LEU A 47 12.34 -1.79 5.28
C LEU A 47 12.47 -2.54 3.95
N GLU A 48 13.67 -2.98 3.58
CA GLU A 48 13.93 -3.78 2.38
C GLU A 48 13.06 -5.04 2.35
N SER A 49 13.05 -5.81 3.45
CA SER A 49 12.24 -7.04 3.53
C SER A 49 10.74 -6.78 3.34
N ARG A 50 10.24 -5.66 3.87
CA ARG A 50 8.83 -5.27 3.70
C ARG A 50 8.53 -4.88 2.26
N LEU A 51 9.42 -4.11 1.63
CA LEU A 51 9.29 -3.66 0.24
C LEU A 51 9.29 -4.86 -0.71
N GLU A 52 10.21 -5.80 -0.53
CA GLU A 52 10.30 -7.01 -1.35
C GLU A 52 9.02 -7.84 -1.29
N LYS A 53 8.49 -8.10 -0.08
CA LYS A 53 7.21 -8.79 0.11
C LYS A 53 6.02 -8.03 -0.47
N GLY A 54 6.04 -6.70 -0.41
CA GLY A 54 5.02 -5.84 -1.00
C GLY A 54 5.01 -5.93 -2.53
N ILE A 55 6.18 -5.78 -3.14
CA ILE A 55 6.38 -5.86 -4.60
C ILE A 55 5.98 -7.25 -5.11
N SER A 56 6.37 -8.32 -4.41
CA SER A 56 5.98 -9.68 -4.76
C SER A 56 4.45 -9.83 -4.83
N ARG A 57 3.73 -9.37 -3.80
CA ARG A 57 2.25 -9.41 -3.77
C ARG A 57 1.61 -8.60 -4.91
N VAL A 58 2.13 -7.41 -5.21
CA VAL A 58 1.65 -6.58 -6.33
C VAL A 58 1.85 -7.29 -7.67
N ARG A 59 3.02 -7.90 -7.88
CA ARG A 59 3.32 -8.67 -9.10
C ARG A 59 2.42 -9.89 -9.25
N SER A 60 2.21 -10.66 -8.18
CA SER A 60 1.28 -11.80 -8.18
C SER A 60 -0.13 -11.36 -8.56
N LYS A 61 -0.64 -10.27 -7.97
CA LYS A 61 -1.98 -9.78 -8.28
C LYS A 61 -2.11 -9.32 -9.74
N LYS A 62 -1.09 -8.62 -10.27
CA LYS A 62 -1.05 -8.23 -11.68
C LYS A 62 -1.06 -9.45 -12.59
N HIS A 63 -0.32 -10.50 -12.24
CA HIS A 63 -0.27 -11.74 -13.00
C HIS A 63 -1.63 -12.44 -13.04
N GLU A 64 -2.29 -12.62 -11.89
CA GLU A 64 -3.65 -13.19 -11.81
C GLU A 64 -4.64 -12.43 -12.70
N MET A 65 -4.61 -11.10 -12.65
CA MET A 65 -5.48 -10.26 -13.48
C MET A 65 -5.21 -10.43 -14.97
N LEU A 66 -3.94 -10.48 -15.38
CA LEU A 66 -3.56 -10.70 -16.78
C LEU A 66 -4.00 -12.08 -17.28
N VAL A 67 -3.83 -13.12 -16.47
CA VAL A 67 -4.28 -14.48 -16.81
C VAL A 67 -5.80 -14.50 -17.00
N ALA A 68 -6.56 -13.91 -16.07
CA ALA A 68 -8.01 -13.84 -16.17
C ALA A 68 -8.47 -13.10 -17.45
N GLU A 69 -7.80 -12.01 -17.81
CA GLU A 69 -8.08 -11.25 -19.03
C GLU A 69 -7.79 -12.09 -20.30
N ILE A 70 -6.65 -12.79 -20.33
CA ILE A 70 -6.31 -13.69 -21.44
C ILE A 70 -7.36 -14.79 -21.60
N GLU A 71 -7.77 -15.44 -20.51
CA GLU A 71 -8.80 -16.47 -20.54
C GLU A 71 -10.15 -15.95 -21.04
N TYR A 72 -10.53 -14.73 -20.62
CA TYR A 72 -11.73 -14.06 -21.10
C TYR A 72 -11.68 -13.80 -22.61
N MET A 73 -10.56 -13.24 -23.10
CA MET A 73 -10.35 -13.00 -24.52
C MET A 73 -10.39 -14.30 -25.34
N GLN A 74 -9.72 -15.36 -24.87
CA GLN A 74 -9.73 -16.67 -25.53
C GLN A 74 -11.13 -17.25 -25.63
N LYS A 75 -11.96 -17.14 -24.58
CA LYS A 75 -13.38 -17.57 -24.65
C LYS A 75 -14.14 -16.81 -25.72
N ARG A 76 -13.97 -15.48 -25.83
CA ARG A 76 -14.63 -14.68 -26.88
C ARG A 76 -14.17 -15.05 -28.29
N VAL A 77 -12.87 -15.26 -28.47
CA VAL A 77 -12.30 -15.69 -29.75
C VAL A 77 -12.68 -17.14 -30.07
N LYS A 78 -13.03 -17.99 -29.10
CA LYS A 78 -13.61 -19.33 -29.36
C LYS A 78 -15.11 -19.28 -29.68
N VAL A 79 -15.84 -18.29 -29.18
CA VAL A 79 -17.28 -18.09 -29.46
C VAL A 79 -17.50 -17.42 -30.82
N LYS A 80 -16.64 -16.49 -31.24
CA LYS A 80 -16.73 -15.80 -32.55
C LYS A 80 -16.48 -16.62 -33.84
N PRO A 81 -15.66 -17.68 -33.93
CA PRO A 81 -15.31 -18.30 -35.21
C PRO A 81 -16.43 -19.20 -35.74
N ILE A 82 -17.33 -19.65 -34.87
CA ILE A 82 -18.44 -20.54 -35.25
C ILE A 82 -19.50 -19.78 -36.07
N PHE A 83 -19.58 -18.46 -35.97
CA PHE A 83 -20.60 -17.64 -36.64
C PHE A 83 -20.11 -16.90 -37.90
N LEU A 84 -18.86 -17.08 -38.31
CA LEU A 84 -18.30 -16.38 -39.48
C LEU A 84 -18.20 -17.26 -40.74
N HIS A 85 -18.62 -18.53 -40.69
CA HIS A 85 -18.53 -19.49 -41.81
C HIS A 85 -19.87 -20.17 -42.15
N LYS A 86 -21.01 -19.53 -41.88
CA LYS A 86 -22.31 -19.94 -42.43
C LYS A 86 -22.99 -18.77 -43.11
#